data_AF-A0A9E1YQP5-F1
#
_entry.id   AF-A0A9E1YQP5-F1
#
_cell.length_a   1.000
_cell.length_b   1.000
_cell.length_c   1.000
_cell.angle_alpha   90.00
_cell.angle_beta   90.00
_cell.angle_gamma   90.00
#
_symmetry.space_group_name_H-M   'P 1'
#
loop_
_entity.id
_entity.type
_entity.pdbx_description
1 polymer ?
#
loop_
_entity_poly.entity_id
_entity_poly.type
_entity_poly.pdbx_seq_one_letter_code
_entity_poly.pdbx_strand_id
1 'polypeptide(L)'
;MDACRAALRLPGCEHVKVVYRRGPDEIPARKIELEGAVEEGIEFIYNTQQVEIIADGDDNLKMRCVATEAGEPDADGRRRPVVVAGSEHDIDCGMVIAAVGQFGAVEDDATNTLMGSDRVNTSWETMQTQDPKVFAAGDGAFGGSTIVMAMSHGQRQAYYVKAYLEDNSDPVDYRTPWRTRRVPVAQDLKWEQLALHHPEFHGVGENPVEFPEIESTYSWDEARDEAARCYRCDAETGSADYSVQNREDIFLMARMDKSDIARQAKMLAKRLQPRANPFPEGRPATIDDLVFLPANLSRLVIDPYREACKVATDLGFGKMEIDQPFFVTGFDNAPPTVKAGIAQGLVGAAAGYIGVHLLGDTTPWLQLVLPGQIEPSADAAGLIHVVGPRFEAPDNLNRLHEDQLLGLSVTAKDTLEESIVYGLENGLDVLLLNGNAALGRDWPELAGPPDLSMMRDAIRILRRLNREEEIDLLWFGGVRSGTDAAKLIAMGAKSMVLGMTVALAAGAEIVGDHELAFAPDLSEEERGHAVANILKSASGEASMMARCTGKTNLHNLEPEDMRALTLPTAEATDIVLSGKH
;
A
#
# COMPACT_ATOMS: atom_id res chain seq x y z
N MET A 1 33.12 2.14 21.52
CA MET A 1 34.05 0.98 21.57
C MET A 1 35.49 1.38 21.20
N ASP A 2 35.71 2.63 20.84
CA ASP A 2 36.99 3.09 20.29
C ASP A 2 38.17 2.95 21.26
N ALA A 3 37.94 3.17 22.57
CA ALA A 3 39.00 3.07 23.57
C ALA A 3 39.63 1.67 23.64
N CYS A 4 38.83 0.59 23.62
CA CYS A 4 39.36 -0.77 23.67
C CYS A 4 40.03 -1.18 22.35
N ARG A 5 39.45 -0.81 21.21
CA ARG A 5 40.04 -1.05 19.88
C ARG A 5 41.36 -0.29 19.68
N ALA A 6 41.44 0.96 20.15
CA ALA A 6 42.67 1.74 20.11
C ALA A 6 43.73 1.18 21.07
N ALA A 7 43.33 0.77 22.28
CA ALA A 7 44.27 0.18 23.25
C ALA A 7 44.95 -1.09 22.71
N LEU A 8 44.19 -1.96 22.03
CA LEU A 8 44.73 -3.19 21.41
C LEU A 8 45.83 -2.90 20.37
N ARG A 9 45.84 -1.71 19.77
CA ARG A 9 46.82 -1.30 18.77
C ARG A 9 48.09 -0.69 19.39
N LEU A 10 48.09 -0.38 20.69
CA LEU A 10 49.23 0.22 21.35
C LEU A 10 50.34 -0.81 21.60
N PRO A 11 51.62 -0.44 21.43
CA PRO A 11 52.75 -1.32 21.72
C PRO A 11 52.70 -1.87 23.15
N GLY A 12 52.91 -3.19 23.29
CA GLY A 12 52.91 -3.88 24.59
C GLY A 12 51.54 -4.29 25.12
N CYS A 13 50.45 -3.98 24.40
CA CYS A 13 49.12 -4.49 24.72
C CYS A 13 48.88 -5.84 24.02
N GLU A 14 48.83 -6.94 24.77
CA GLU A 14 48.57 -8.29 24.22
C GLU A 14 47.08 -8.62 24.17
N HIS A 15 46.33 -8.20 25.19
CA HIS A 15 44.91 -8.50 25.35
C HIS A 15 44.16 -7.29 25.92
N VAL A 16 42.93 -7.08 25.45
CA VAL A 16 42.03 -6.06 25.97
C VAL A 16 40.74 -6.70 26.45
N LYS A 17 40.35 -6.38 27.69
CA LYS A 17 39.13 -6.86 28.33
C LYS A 17 38.20 -5.68 28.61
N VAL A 18 36.96 -5.75 28.14
CA VAL A 18 35.89 -4.80 28.47
C VAL A 18 35.05 -5.42 29.58
N VAL A 19 35.18 -4.87 30.79
CA VAL A 19 34.38 -5.29 31.94
C VAL A 19 33.08 -4.48 31.97
N TYR A 20 31.95 -5.19 31.90
CA TYR A 20 30.62 -4.58 31.82
C TYR A 20 29.68 -5.16 32.87
N ARG A 21 29.08 -4.27 33.66
CA ARG A 21 28.23 -4.62 34.82
C ARG A 21 26.86 -5.20 34.48
N ARG A 22 26.53 -5.41 33.19
CA ARG A 22 25.23 -5.92 32.72
C ARG A 22 25.42 -6.97 31.63
N GLY A 23 24.32 -7.55 31.15
CA GLY A 23 24.32 -8.54 30.09
C GLY A 23 24.62 -7.98 28.69
N PRO A 24 24.83 -8.87 27.69
CA PRO A 24 25.17 -8.49 26.32
C PRO A 24 24.09 -7.66 25.63
N ASP A 25 22.81 -7.92 25.90
CA ASP A 25 21.69 -7.18 25.31
C ASP A 25 21.52 -5.76 25.86
N GLU A 26 22.20 -5.44 26.96
CA GLU A 26 22.08 -4.16 27.66
C GLU A 26 23.24 -3.19 27.35
N ILE A 27 24.25 -3.64 26.58
CA ILE A 27 25.38 -2.79 26.22
C ILE A 27 24.91 -1.65 25.30
N PRO A 28 25.23 -0.37 25.61
CA PRO A 28 24.71 0.77 24.86
C PRO A 28 25.43 1.01 23.52
N ALA A 29 26.42 0.18 23.18
CA ALA A 29 27.19 0.32 21.94
C ALA A 29 26.34 -0.07 20.72
N ARG A 30 26.64 0.53 19.56
CA ARG A 30 26.03 0.09 18.30
C ARG A 30 26.45 -1.34 18.01
N LYS A 31 25.53 -2.15 17.50
CA LYS A 31 25.79 -3.57 17.21
C LYS A 31 27.03 -3.77 16.33
N ILE A 32 27.17 -2.98 15.26
CA ILE A 32 28.31 -3.05 14.36
C ILE A 32 29.65 -2.70 15.04
N GLU A 33 29.66 -1.79 16.02
CA GLU A 33 30.87 -1.46 16.79
C GLU A 33 31.25 -2.60 17.74
N LEU A 34 30.24 -3.30 18.28
CA LEU A 34 30.45 -4.47 19.13
C LEU A 34 30.96 -5.66 18.30
N GLU A 35 30.35 -5.93 17.15
CA GLU A 35 30.76 -6.97 16.21
C GLU A 35 32.22 -6.77 15.79
N GLY A 36 32.60 -5.56 15.34
CA GLY A 36 33.98 -5.27 14.98
C GLY A 36 34.97 -5.34 16.16
N ALA A 37 34.56 -4.99 17.39
CA ALA A 37 35.40 -5.16 18.57
C ALA A 37 35.67 -6.65 18.87
N VAL A 38 34.65 -7.50 18.73
CA VAL A 38 34.77 -8.95 18.92
C VAL A 38 35.63 -9.57 17.81
N GLU A 39 35.48 -9.14 16.56
CA GLU A 39 36.31 -9.60 15.44
C GLU A 39 37.79 -9.25 15.60
N GLU A 40 38.10 -8.12 16.24
CA GLU A 40 39.46 -7.74 16.63
C GLU A 40 40.01 -8.55 17.82
N GLY A 41 39.19 -9.40 18.46
CA GLY A 41 39.61 -10.23 19.59
C GLY A 41 39.48 -9.55 20.96
N ILE A 42 38.68 -8.49 21.08
CA ILE A 42 38.41 -7.85 22.37
C ILE A 42 37.48 -8.75 23.19
N GLU A 43 37.90 -9.08 24.40
CA GLU A 43 37.14 -9.92 25.32
C GLU A 43 36.13 -9.09 26.11
N PHE A 44 34.87 -9.52 26.13
CA PHE A 44 33.83 -8.89 26.94
C PHE A 44 33.50 -9.74 28.16
N ILE A 45 33.66 -9.14 29.35
CA ILE A 45 33.32 -9.77 30.62
C ILE A 45 32.04 -9.11 31.12
N TYR A 46 30.91 -9.72 30.76
CA TYR A 46 29.58 -9.28 31.15
C TYR A 46 29.27 -9.59 32.61
N ASN A 47 28.19 -8.98 33.11
CA ASN A 47 27.69 -9.21 34.46
C ASN A 47 28.79 -9.08 35.54
N THR A 48 29.70 -8.14 35.33
CA THR A 48 30.88 -7.96 36.18
C THR A 48 31.09 -6.48 36.46
N GLN A 49 31.10 -6.11 37.73
CA GLN A 49 31.24 -4.74 38.20
C GLN A 49 32.54 -4.56 38.96
N GLN A 50 33.36 -3.59 38.55
CA GLN A 50 34.53 -3.17 39.30
C GLN A 50 34.12 -2.52 40.64
N VAL A 51 34.83 -2.87 41.71
CA VAL A 51 34.62 -2.33 43.06
C VAL A 51 35.88 -1.69 43.66
N GLU A 52 37.08 -2.13 43.26
CA GLU A 52 38.35 -1.61 43.78
C GLU A 52 39.47 -1.78 42.74
N ILE A 53 40.46 -0.88 42.76
CA ILE A 53 41.71 -1.01 42.00
C ILE A 53 42.84 -1.19 43.03
N ILE A 54 43.62 -2.27 42.88
CA ILE A 54 44.69 -2.64 43.79
C ILE A 54 46.01 -2.49 43.05
N ALA A 55 46.91 -1.68 43.59
CA ALA A 55 48.24 -1.45 43.03
C ALA A 55 49.31 -1.87 44.05
N ASP A 56 49.95 -3.01 43.80
CA ASP A 56 50.98 -3.61 44.67
C ASP A 56 52.38 -3.44 44.05
N GLY A 57 52.83 -2.18 43.92
CA GLY A 57 54.12 -1.82 43.30
C GLY A 57 54.02 -1.50 41.80
N ASP A 58 55.16 -1.15 41.19
CA ASP A 58 55.21 -0.49 39.87
C ASP A 58 54.67 -1.33 38.68
N ASP A 59 54.53 -2.65 38.81
CA ASP A 59 54.11 -3.57 37.71
C ASP A 59 52.98 -4.55 38.09
N ASN A 60 52.32 -4.40 39.25
CA ASN A 60 51.24 -5.30 39.68
C ASN A 60 49.94 -4.54 39.94
N LEU A 61 49.13 -4.39 38.89
CA LEU A 61 47.80 -3.79 38.97
C LEU A 61 46.71 -4.86 38.86
N LYS A 62 45.75 -4.84 39.78
CA LYS A 62 44.60 -5.74 39.79
C LYS A 62 43.32 -4.95 39.89
N MET A 63 42.32 -5.37 39.12
CA MET A 63 40.97 -4.82 39.20
C MET A 63 40.07 -5.80 39.93
N ARG A 64 39.72 -5.48 41.17
CA ARG A 64 38.77 -6.27 41.95
C ARG A 64 37.36 -6.01 41.47
N CYS A 65 36.66 -7.09 41.17
CA CYS A 65 35.33 -7.11 40.61
C CYS A 65 34.39 -7.99 41.43
N VAL A 66 33.09 -7.78 41.24
CA VAL A 66 32.00 -8.64 41.72
C VAL A 66 31.13 -9.03 40.54
N ALA A 67 30.52 -10.21 40.59
CA ALA A 67 29.49 -10.60 39.66
C ALA A 67 28.19 -9.83 39.93
N THR A 68 27.42 -9.56 38.87
CA THR A 68 26.13 -8.89 38.92
C THR A 68 25.04 -9.72 38.26
N GLU A 69 23.80 -9.51 38.69
CA GLU A 69 22.61 -10.06 38.05
C GLU A 69 21.61 -8.94 37.70
N ALA A 70 20.68 -9.25 36.81
CA ALA A 70 19.75 -8.28 36.26
C ALA A 70 18.56 -8.07 37.21
N GLY A 71 18.58 -6.95 37.96
CA GLY A 71 17.49 -6.53 38.83
C GLY A 71 16.34 -5.85 38.08
N GLU A 72 15.53 -5.11 38.85
CA GLU A 72 14.39 -4.38 38.30
C GLU A 72 14.81 -3.28 37.30
N PRO A 73 14.01 -3.05 36.25
CA PRO A 73 14.24 -1.95 35.32
C PRO A 73 14.12 -0.58 36.00
N ASP A 74 14.94 0.38 35.55
CA ASP A 74 14.81 1.79 35.90
C ASP A 74 13.76 2.50 35.03
N ALA A 75 13.60 3.82 35.23
CA ALA A 75 12.63 4.63 34.48
C ALA A 75 12.89 4.65 32.95
N ASP A 76 14.12 4.33 32.53
CA ASP A 76 14.53 4.21 31.13
C ASP A 76 14.38 2.76 30.61
N GLY A 77 13.82 1.86 31.42
CA GLY A 77 13.62 0.45 31.11
C GLY A 77 14.88 -0.42 31.22
N ARG A 78 16.02 0.14 31.63
CA ARG A 78 17.29 -0.59 31.76
C ARG A 78 17.35 -1.31 33.09
N ARG A 79 17.79 -2.57 33.12
CA ARG A 79 17.86 -3.31 34.39
C ARG A 79 18.99 -2.77 35.26
N ARG A 80 18.71 -2.68 36.55
CA ARG A 80 19.73 -2.30 37.54
C ARG A 80 20.63 -3.51 37.80
N PRO A 81 21.96 -3.37 37.74
CA PRO A 81 22.85 -4.44 38.14
C PRO A 81 22.77 -4.62 39.67
N VAL A 82 22.49 -5.84 40.11
CA VAL A 82 22.46 -6.22 41.53
C VAL A 82 23.69 -7.06 41.83
N VAL A 83 24.46 -6.67 42.83
CA VAL A 83 25.68 -7.39 43.22
C VAL A 83 25.34 -8.76 43.79
N VAL A 84 25.98 -9.80 43.27
CA VAL A 84 25.92 -11.16 43.83
C VAL A 84 26.92 -11.23 44.99
N ALA A 85 26.42 -11.38 46.22
CA ALA A 85 27.29 -11.42 47.41
C ALA A 85 28.26 -12.62 47.38
N GLY A 86 29.51 -12.41 47.79
CA GLY A 86 30.53 -13.48 47.83
C GLY A 86 31.16 -13.82 46.47
N SER A 87 30.96 -12.98 45.46
CA SER A 87 31.47 -13.16 44.09
C SER A 87 32.73 -12.34 43.78
N GLU A 88 33.39 -11.83 44.82
CA GLU A 88 34.60 -11.03 44.70
C GLU A 88 35.72 -11.83 44.02
N HIS A 89 36.31 -11.26 42.97
CA HIS A 89 37.45 -11.84 42.25
C HIS A 89 38.32 -10.73 41.67
N ASP A 90 39.61 -11.02 41.49
CA ASP A 90 40.59 -10.06 40.98
C ASP A 90 40.91 -10.40 39.50
N ILE A 91 40.98 -9.36 38.66
CA ILE A 91 41.43 -9.45 37.27
C ILE A 91 42.79 -8.75 37.17
N ASP A 92 43.85 -9.51 36.88
CA ASP A 92 45.20 -8.95 36.66
C ASP A 92 45.22 -8.13 35.36
N CYS A 93 45.83 -6.94 35.40
CA CYS A 93 45.92 -6.04 34.26
C CYS A 93 47.17 -5.14 34.34
N GLY A 94 47.64 -4.62 33.21
CA GLY A 94 48.74 -3.63 33.18
C GLY A 94 48.24 -2.18 33.17
N MET A 95 46.99 -1.96 32.75
CA MET A 95 46.38 -0.64 32.61
C MET A 95 44.86 -0.74 32.78
N VAL A 96 44.28 0.24 33.45
CA VAL A 96 42.81 0.40 33.55
C VAL A 96 42.42 1.71 32.86
N ILE A 97 41.60 1.60 31.81
CA ILE A 97 41.04 2.74 31.10
C ILE A 97 39.59 2.90 31.52
N ALA A 98 39.28 3.98 32.24
CA ALA A 98 37.91 4.30 32.62
C ALA A 98 37.14 4.85 31.41
N ALA A 99 36.30 4.03 30.79
CA ALA A 99 35.41 4.43 29.70
C ALA A 99 34.12 5.09 30.23
N VAL A 100 34.27 6.18 30.98
CA VAL A 100 33.16 7.01 31.47
C VAL A 100 32.72 7.96 30.36
N GLY A 101 31.40 8.17 30.26
CA GLY A 101 30.80 9.06 29.25
C GLY A 101 31.30 10.50 29.35
N GLN A 102 30.87 11.33 28.40
CA GLN A 102 31.21 12.76 28.37
C GLN A 102 30.23 13.55 29.23
N PHE A 103 30.69 14.63 29.85
CA PHE A 103 29.85 15.62 30.54
C PHE A 103 30.19 17.02 30.04
N GLY A 104 29.21 17.93 30.03
CA GLY A 104 29.46 19.33 29.69
C GLY A 104 30.27 20.02 30.78
N ALA A 105 31.44 20.54 30.44
CA ALA A 105 32.19 21.42 31.33
C ALA A 105 31.77 22.88 31.09
N VAL A 106 31.40 23.58 32.16
CA VAL A 106 31.04 25.01 32.13
C VAL A 106 31.91 25.75 33.14
N GLU A 107 32.74 26.67 32.67
CA GLU A 107 33.65 27.46 33.51
C GLU A 107 33.00 28.74 34.07
N ASP A 108 31.84 29.13 33.54
CA ASP A 108 31.12 30.36 33.90
C ASP A 108 29.96 30.09 34.87
N ASP A 109 29.96 30.76 36.02
CA ASP A 109 28.96 30.62 37.08
C ASP A 109 27.54 31.01 36.61
N ALA A 110 27.40 31.98 35.71
CA ALA A 110 26.09 32.39 35.20
C ALA A 110 25.45 31.28 34.35
N THR A 111 26.25 30.64 33.49
CA THR A 111 25.80 29.52 32.64
C THR A 111 25.63 28.21 33.43
N ASN A 112 26.37 28.03 34.54
CA ASN A 112 26.26 26.87 35.42
C ASN A 112 24.86 26.73 36.05
N THR A 113 24.14 27.84 36.27
CA THR A 113 22.76 27.80 36.80
C THR A 113 21.74 27.13 35.87
N LEU A 114 22.07 27.02 34.57
CA LEU A 114 21.23 26.35 33.57
C LEU A 114 21.58 24.87 33.40
N MET A 115 22.64 24.39 34.04
CA MET A 115 23.05 22.98 33.96
C MET A 115 22.24 22.09 34.91
N GLY A 116 21.94 20.87 34.46
CA GLY A 116 21.57 19.74 35.29
C GLY A 116 22.82 18.98 35.78
N SER A 117 22.70 17.66 35.97
CA SER A 117 23.81 16.82 36.43
C SER A 117 24.98 16.75 35.43
N ASP A 118 24.69 16.76 34.13
CA ASP A 118 25.66 16.51 33.06
C ASP A 118 25.39 17.31 31.78
N ARG A 119 24.23 17.98 31.68
CA ARG A 119 23.70 18.62 30.47
C ARG A 119 22.99 19.93 30.77
N VAL A 120 22.79 20.77 29.78
CA VAL A 120 21.95 21.97 29.91
C VAL A 120 20.49 21.55 30.06
N ASN A 121 19.81 22.06 31.11
CA ASN A 121 18.38 21.84 31.32
C ASN A 121 17.58 22.68 30.31
N THR A 122 16.93 22.00 29.38
CA THR A 122 16.11 22.62 28.33
C THR A 122 14.88 21.77 28.01
N SER A 123 13.80 22.41 27.58
CA SER A 123 12.59 21.72 27.11
C SER A 123 12.79 21.18 25.69
N TRP A 124 12.37 19.95 25.44
CA TRP A 124 12.35 19.39 24.08
C TRP A 124 11.32 20.08 23.19
N GLU A 125 10.20 20.49 23.81
CA GLU A 125 9.06 21.12 23.16
C GLU A 125 9.45 22.48 22.61
N THR A 126 10.16 23.31 23.37
CA THR A 126 10.48 24.70 22.98
C THR A 126 11.95 24.96 22.69
N MET A 127 12.84 24.04 23.05
CA MET A 127 14.30 24.23 23.06
C MET A 127 14.78 25.34 24.01
N GLN A 128 13.90 25.86 24.88
CA GLN A 128 14.22 26.92 25.84
C GLN A 128 14.68 26.35 27.17
N THR A 129 15.64 27.06 27.77
CA THR A 129 16.06 26.84 29.15
C THR A 129 15.14 27.60 30.13
N GLN A 130 15.49 27.61 31.43
CA GLN A 130 14.78 28.42 32.42
C GLN A 130 14.95 29.94 32.19
N ASP A 131 16.04 30.37 31.55
CA ASP A 131 16.13 31.74 31.04
C ASP A 131 15.44 31.79 29.66
N PRO A 132 14.34 32.57 29.51
CA PRO A 132 13.59 32.64 28.26
C PRO A 132 14.40 33.19 27.08
N LYS A 133 15.56 33.80 27.32
CA LYS A 133 16.49 34.30 26.29
C LYS A 133 17.49 33.25 25.83
N VAL A 134 17.61 32.12 26.52
CA VAL A 134 18.65 31.11 26.27
C VAL A 134 17.99 29.82 25.79
N PHE A 135 18.48 29.32 24.67
CA PHE A 135 18.03 28.09 24.02
C PHE A 135 19.19 27.11 23.93
N ALA A 136 18.93 25.82 24.09
CA ALA A 136 19.95 24.78 24.01
C ALA A 136 19.48 23.60 23.16
N ALA A 137 20.41 23.01 22.41
CA ALA A 137 20.15 21.88 21.54
C ALA A 137 21.43 21.05 21.35
N GLY A 138 21.33 19.93 20.62
CA GLY A 138 22.46 19.02 20.40
C GLY A 138 22.83 18.20 21.64
N ASP A 139 24.02 17.62 21.61
CA ASP A 139 24.44 16.62 22.61
C ASP A 139 24.63 17.22 24.02
N GLY A 140 25.02 18.49 24.13
CA GLY A 140 25.14 19.19 25.40
C GLY A 140 23.80 19.43 26.11
N ALA A 141 22.67 19.31 25.40
CA ALA A 141 21.32 19.45 25.94
C ALA A 141 20.61 18.09 26.08
N PHE A 142 20.72 17.23 25.08
CA PHE A 142 19.93 15.99 24.97
C PHE A 142 20.77 14.70 24.94
N GLY A 143 22.10 14.82 25.07
CA GLY A 143 23.04 13.70 25.06
C GLY A 143 23.48 13.27 23.67
N GLY A 144 24.57 12.49 23.62
CA GLY A 144 25.16 11.96 22.40
C GLY A 144 24.13 11.29 21.48
N SER A 145 24.07 11.76 20.23
CA SER A 145 23.10 11.28 19.24
C SER A 145 23.72 11.09 17.85
N THR A 146 22.91 10.84 16.83
CA THR A 146 23.39 10.78 15.44
C THR A 146 23.54 12.18 14.85
N ILE A 147 24.38 12.33 13.83
CA ILE A 147 24.51 13.60 13.10
C ILE A 147 23.15 14.11 12.56
N VAL A 148 22.25 13.19 12.18
CA VAL A 148 20.90 13.50 11.71
C VAL A 148 20.04 14.10 12.84
N MET A 149 20.16 13.56 14.05
CA MET A 149 19.48 14.12 15.22
C MET A 149 20.02 15.52 15.56
N ALA A 150 21.33 15.72 15.51
CA ALA A 150 21.94 17.04 15.69
C ALA A 150 21.42 18.07 14.65
N MET A 151 21.29 17.67 13.38
CA MET A 151 20.67 18.51 12.35
C MET A 151 19.20 18.82 12.65
N SER A 152 18.44 17.83 13.12
CA SER A 152 17.04 18.01 13.54
C SER A 152 16.92 18.99 14.72
N HIS A 153 17.81 18.88 15.71
CA HIS A 153 17.90 19.80 16.84
C HIS A 153 18.15 21.23 16.37
N GLY A 154 19.12 21.43 15.48
CA GLY A 154 19.42 22.75 14.92
C GLY A 154 18.25 23.38 14.18
N GLN A 155 17.54 22.63 13.33
CA GLN A 155 16.36 23.17 12.63
C GLN A 155 15.22 23.52 13.59
N ARG A 156 14.96 22.66 14.59
CA ARG A 156 13.93 22.89 15.60
C ARG A 156 14.28 24.11 16.48
N GLN A 157 15.52 24.21 16.93
CA GLN A 157 15.98 25.36 17.70
C GLN A 157 15.87 26.65 16.88
N ALA A 158 16.26 26.64 15.61
CA ALA A 158 16.13 27.81 14.73
C ALA A 158 14.67 28.29 14.59
N TYR A 159 13.72 27.36 14.54
CA TYR A 159 12.28 27.69 14.51
C TYR A 159 11.83 28.44 15.76
N TYR A 160 12.16 27.94 16.96
CA TYR A 160 11.73 28.56 18.22
C TYR A 160 12.51 29.83 18.54
N VAL A 161 13.81 29.91 18.21
CA VAL A 161 14.58 31.15 18.30
C VAL A 161 13.98 32.22 17.40
N LYS A 162 13.59 31.86 16.17
CA LYS A 162 12.91 32.79 15.26
C LYS A 162 11.58 33.28 15.83
N ALA A 163 10.74 32.37 16.34
CA ALA A 163 9.46 32.74 16.94
C ALA A 163 9.64 33.72 18.11
N TYR A 164 10.65 33.49 18.96
CA TYR A 164 11.01 34.40 20.04
C TYR A 164 11.45 35.79 19.55
N LEU A 165 12.30 35.85 18.52
CA LEU A 165 12.77 37.12 17.93
C LEU A 165 11.66 37.90 17.21
N GLU A 166 10.59 37.24 16.80
CA GLU A 166 9.42 37.82 16.16
C GLU A 166 8.29 38.15 17.17
N ASP A 167 8.56 38.09 18.47
CA ASP A 167 7.59 38.27 19.56
C ASP A 167 6.35 37.35 19.44
N ASN A 168 6.49 36.18 18.80
CA ASN A 168 5.44 35.18 18.72
C ASN A 168 5.47 34.29 19.98
N SER A 169 4.62 34.63 20.95
CA SER A 169 4.54 33.95 22.24
C SER A 169 3.87 32.56 22.22
N ASP A 170 3.19 32.19 21.12
CA ASP A 170 2.50 30.90 20.96
C ASP A 170 2.76 30.30 19.56
N PRO A 171 4.01 29.93 19.25
CA PRO A 171 4.33 29.31 17.97
C PRO A 171 3.74 27.90 17.91
N VAL A 172 3.19 27.55 16.75
CA VAL A 172 2.73 26.18 16.47
C VAL A 172 3.86 25.20 16.71
N ASP A 173 3.55 24.00 17.22
CA ASP A 173 4.58 22.98 17.44
C ASP A 173 5.44 22.73 16.19
N TYR A 174 6.76 22.76 16.37
CA TYR A 174 7.69 22.49 15.29
C TYR A 174 7.43 21.11 14.71
N ARG A 175 7.17 21.08 13.40
CA ARG A 175 7.07 19.87 12.60
C ARG A 175 8.23 19.84 11.62
N THR A 176 8.89 18.69 11.53
CA THR A 176 9.96 18.47 10.55
C THR A 176 9.42 18.78 9.14
N PRO A 177 9.95 19.80 8.45
CA PRO A 177 9.39 20.24 7.18
C PRO A 177 9.56 19.15 6.11
N TRP A 178 8.45 18.79 5.47
CA TRP A 178 8.42 17.88 4.33
C TRP A 178 9.01 18.57 3.11
N ARG A 179 10.29 18.33 2.84
CA ARG A 179 10.83 18.57 1.49
C ARG A 179 10.78 17.25 0.76
N THR A 180 9.65 16.93 0.14
CA THR A 180 9.65 16.01 -1.00
C THR A 180 10.52 16.68 -2.07
N ARG A 181 11.81 16.34 -2.04
CA ARG A 181 12.64 16.52 -3.21
C ARG A 181 11.91 15.70 -4.27
N ARG A 182 11.35 16.34 -5.30
CA ARG A 182 10.74 15.65 -6.45
C ARG A 182 11.85 14.95 -7.24
N VAL A 183 12.59 14.07 -6.57
CA VAL A 183 13.61 13.24 -7.18
C VAL A 183 12.85 12.15 -7.92
N PRO A 184 13.10 11.96 -9.22
CA PRO A 184 12.60 10.79 -9.93
C PRO A 184 12.97 9.53 -9.13
N VAL A 185 11.98 8.71 -8.79
CA VAL A 185 12.23 7.44 -8.11
C VAL A 185 12.99 6.54 -9.07
N ALA A 186 14.22 6.17 -8.72
CA ALA A 186 14.96 5.16 -9.46
C ALA A 186 14.30 3.80 -9.20
N GLN A 187 13.65 3.25 -10.22
CA GLN A 187 13.04 1.92 -10.17
C GLN A 187 14.12 0.87 -10.45
N ASP A 188 14.95 0.54 -9.46
CA ASP A 188 15.84 -0.62 -9.57
C ASP A 188 15.21 -1.82 -8.88
N LEU A 189 14.66 -2.75 -9.65
CA LEU A 189 13.99 -3.97 -9.18
C LEU A 189 14.86 -4.90 -8.31
N LYS A 190 16.19 -4.69 -8.28
CA LYS A 190 17.10 -5.56 -7.53
C LYS A 190 17.14 -5.25 -6.03
N TRP A 191 16.55 -4.15 -5.57
CA TRP A 191 16.66 -3.69 -4.17
C TRP A 191 16.16 -4.71 -3.12
N GLU A 192 15.16 -5.55 -3.43
CA GLU A 192 14.68 -6.65 -2.55
C GLU A 192 15.45 -7.96 -2.72
N GLN A 193 16.30 -8.05 -3.74
CA GLN A 193 17.00 -9.28 -4.12
C GLN A 193 18.45 -9.30 -3.63
N LEU A 194 19.03 -8.12 -3.39
CA LEU A 194 20.42 -7.96 -2.98
C LEU A 194 20.52 -8.00 -1.45
N ALA A 195 21.33 -8.93 -0.95
CA ALA A 195 21.68 -9.00 0.46
C ALA A 195 22.61 -7.84 0.85
N LEU A 196 22.67 -7.54 2.15
CA LEU A 196 23.66 -6.60 2.67
C LEU A 196 25.07 -7.16 2.39
N HIS A 197 25.91 -6.37 1.72
CA HIS A 197 27.32 -6.69 1.56
C HIS A 197 28.09 -6.17 2.78
N HIS A 198 28.88 -7.04 3.40
CA HIS A 198 29.76 -6.66 4.50
C HIS A 198 31.17 -6.42 3.96
N PRO A 199 31.84 -5.32 4.36
CA PRO A 199 33.27 -5.14 4.08
C PRO A 199 34.09 -6.34 4.55
N GLU A 200 35.07 -6.76 3.76
CA GLU A 200 35.99 -7.82 4.17
C GLU A 200 36.93 -7.28 5.25
N PHE A 201 36.97 -7.95 6.41
CA PHE A 201 37.84 -7.61 7.54
C PHE A 201 39.18 -8.34 7.45
N HIS A 202 40.28 -7.58 7.54
CA HIS A 202 41.67 -8.04 7.37
C HIS A 202 42.43 -8.23 8.69
N GLY A 203 41.75 -8.16 9.83
CA GLY A 203 42.39 -8.14 11.14
C GLY A 203 43.02 -6.78 11.47
N VAL A 204 43.87 -6.74 12.51
CA VAL A 204 44.52 -5.50 12.98
C VAL A 204 45.85 -5.16 12.26
N GLY A 205 46.24 -5.97 11.27
CA GLY A 205 47.49 -5.83 10.52
C GLY A 205 48.75 -6.31 11.27
N GLU A 206 49.88 -6.42 10.56
CA GLU A 206 51.17 -6.83 11.14
C GLU A 206 51.78 -5.76 12.05
N ASN A 207 51.44 -4.48 11.85
CA ASN A 207 51.91 -3.35 12.63
C ASN A 207 50.74 -2.46 13.13
N PRO A 208 49.98 -2.90 14.16
CA PRO A 208 48.72 -2.26 14.55
C PRO A 208 48.85 -0.79 14.98
N VAL A 209 50.02 -0.37 15.47
CA VAL A 209 50.27 1.00 15.97
C VAL A 209 50.20 2.06 14.86
N GLU A 210 50.36 1.67 13.59
CA GLU A 210 50.21 2.58 12.45
C GLU A 210 48.75 2.80 12.05
N PHE A 211 47.79 2.14 12.72
CA PHE A 211 46.37 2.16 12.39
C PHE A 211 46.13 1.87 10.89
N PRO A 212 46.58 0.70 10.38
CA PRO A 212 46.36 0.33 8.99
C PRO A 212 44.87 0.22 8.68
N GLU A 213 44.52 0.30 7.40
CA GLU A 213 43.17 -0.05 6.94
C GLU A 213 42.89 -1.52 7.27
N ILE A 214 41.82 -1.76 8.03
CA ILE A 214 41.43 -3.09 8.52
C ILE A 214 40.25 -3.69 7.76
N GLU A 215 39.63 -2.92 6.87
CA GLU A 215 38.45 -3.31 6.10
C GLU A 215 38.60 -2.86 4.64
N SER A 216 38.19 -3.71 3.71
CA SER A 216 38.11 -3.35 2.28
C SER A 216 37.02 -2.29 2.05
N THR A 217 37.28 -1.34 1.15
CA THR A 217 36.19 -0.55 0.56
C THR A 217 35.40 -1.39 -0.43
N TYR A 218 34.13 -1.02 -0.68
CA TYR A 218 33.34 -1.67 -1.72
C TYR A 218 33.93 -1.42 -3.10
N SER A 219 33.93 -2.48 -3.92
CA SER A 219 34.12 -2.32 -5.37
C SER A 219 33.01 -1.48 -5.98
N TRP A 220 33.22 -1.00 -7.20
CA TRP A 220 32.22 -0.20 -7.90
C TRP A 220 30.87 -0.92 -8.06
N ASP A 221 30.89 -2.23 -8.34
CA ASP A 221 29.67 -3.02 -8.49
C ASP A 221 28.96 -3.22 -7.15
N GLU A 222 29.69 -3.55 -6.08
CA GLU A 222 29.13 -3.68 -4.74
C GLU A 222 28.56 -2.35 -4.23
N ALA A 223 29.25 -1.24 -4.48
CA ALA A 223 28.76 0.10 -4.13
C ALA A 223 27.47 0.45 -4.90
N ARG A 224 27.36 0.05 -6.18
CA ARG A 224 26.13 0.22 -6.97
C ARG A 224 25.00 -0.63 -6.41
N ASP A 225 25.28 -1.88 -6.04
CA ASP A 225 24.29 -2.81 -5.49
C ASP A 225 23.80 -2.33 -4.10
N GLU A 226 24.70 -1.84 -3.23
CA GLU A 226 24.34 -1.19 -1.96
C GLU A 226 23.55 0.10 -2.17
N ALA A 227 23.89 0.91 -3.19
CA ALA A 227 23.12 2.10 -3.54
C ALA A 227 21.71 1.74 -4.03
N ALA A 228 21.57 0.70 -4.86
CA ALA A 228 20.27 0.20 -5.31
C ALA A 228 19.39 -0.25 -4.13
N ARG A 229 19.98 -0.93 -3.14
CA ARG A 229 19.31 -1.29 -1.87
C ARG A 229 18.87 -0.07 -1.06
N CYS A 230 19.66 1.01 -1.05
CA CYS A 230 19.46 2.18 -0.20
C CYS A 230 18.45 3.21 -0.78
N TYR A 231 18.30 3.28 -2.11
CA TYR A 231 17.49 4.28 -2.84
C TYR A 231 15.97 4.26 -2.60
N ARG A 232 15.49 3.46 -1.64
CA ARG A 232 14.06 3.30 -1.29
C ARG A 232 13.70 3.70 0.13
N CYS A 233 14.66 4.06 1.00
CA CYS A 233 14.36 4.43 2.39
C CYS A 233 13.43 5.66 2.50
N ASP A 234 13.45 6.54 1.49
CA ASP A 234 12.58 7.72 1.35
C ASP A 234 11.32 7.45 0.51
N ALA A 235 11.33 6.44 -0.37
CA ALA A 235 10.18 6.06 -1.19
C ALA A 235 9.21 5.08 -0.50
N GLU A 236 9.68 4.24 0.43
CA GLU A 236 8.89 3.20 1.11
C GLU A 236 8.76 3.36 2.62
N THR A 237 8.79 4.59 3.12
CA THR A 237 8.05 4.89 4.36
C THR A 237 6.57 5.21 4.12
N GLY A 238 6.14 5.19 2.85
CA GLY A 238 4.77 5.44 2.44
C GLY A 238 4.20 4.33 1.56
N SER A 239 3.67 3.28 2.17
CA SER A 239 2.35 2.87 1.68
C SER A 239 1.43 4.08 1.86
N ALA A 240 0.45 4.29 0.97
CA ALA A 240 -0.56 5.34 1.15
C ALA A 240 -1.27 5.27 2.53
N ASP A 241 -1.12 4.16 3.26
CA ASP A 241 -1.70 3.90 4.58
C ASP A 241 -0.76 4.13 5.77
N TYR A 242 0.53 4.46 5.57
CA TYR A 242 1.48 4.73 6.67
C TYR A 242 1.78 6.23 6.79
N SER A 243 0.85 6.98 7.38
CA SER A 243 1.13 8.37 7.77
C SER A 243 2.23 8.43 8.85
N VAL A 244 3.02 9.52 8.92
CA VAL A 244 3.99 9.73 10.01
C VAL A 244 3.35 9.72 11.41
N GLN A 245 2.05 10.06 11.50
CA GLN A 245 1.29 9.90 12.73
C GLN A 245 1.17 8.42 13.14
N ASN A 246 1.10 7.49 12.18
CA ASN A 246 1.10 6.04 12.42
C ASN A 246 2.47 5.56 12.91
N ARG A 247 3.55 6.13 12.36
CA ARG A 247 4.92 5.83 12.79
C ARG A 247 5.14 6.20 14.27
N GLU A 248 4.75 7.40 14.69
CA GLU A 248 4.89 7.82 16.08
C GLU A 248 4.08 6.96 17.06
N ASP A 249 2.84 6.63 16.70
CA ASP A 249 2.01 5.74 17.50
C ASP A 249 2.63 4.31 17.57
N ILE A 250 3.19 3.77 16.48
CA ILE A 250 3.92 2.49 16.50
C ILE A 250 5.15 2.56 17.41
N PHE A 251 5.94 3.64 17.35
CA PHE A 251 7.09 3.82 18.24
C PHE A 251 6.66 3.98 19.70
N LEU A 252 5.56 4.67 19.95
CA LEU A 252 4.98 4.79 21.29
C LEU A 252 4.52 3.42 21.80
N MET A 253 3.81 2.61 21.00
CA MET A 253 3.41 1.25 21.38
C MET A 253 4.61 0.34 21.62
N ALA A 254 5.63 0.39 20.77
CA ALA A 254 6.82 -0.44 20.89
C ALA A 254 7.66 -0.11 22.13
N ARG A 255 7.58 1.14 22.62
CA ARG A 255 8.27 1.62 23.83
C ARG A 255 7.37 1.63 25.07
N MET A 256 6.09 1.30 24.92
CA MET A 256 5.12 1.29 26.00
C MET A 256 5.20 -0.03 26.75
N ASP A 257 5.13 0.04 28.07
CA ASP A 257 4.97 -1.17 28.88
C ASP A 257 3.63 -1.84 28.58
N LYS A 258 3.64 -3.17 28.48
CA LYS A 258 2.46 -3.96 28.11
C LYS A 258 1.30 -3.80 29.11
N SER A 259 1.61 -3.38 30.34
CA SER A 259 0.64 -3.15 31.43
C SER A 259 0.04 -1.73 31.49
N ASP A 260 0.49 -0.79 30.64
CA ASP A 260 -0.01 0.59 30.60
C ASP A 260 -1.36 0.71 29.84
N ILE A 261 -2.40 0.08 30.38
CA ILE A 261 -3.74 -0.01 29.79
C ILE A 261 -4.34 1.38 29.52
N ALA A 262 -4.06 2.36 30.38
CA ALA A 262 -4.60 3.72 30.24
C ALA A 262 -4.06 4.42 28.99
N ARG A 263 -2.76 4.30 28.72
CA ARG A 263 -2.12 4.90 27.55
C ARG A 263 -2.50 4.14 26.26
N GLN A 264 -2.62 2.81 26.33
CA GLN A 264 -3.16 1.99 25.23
C GLN A 264 -4.59 2.40 24.86
N ALA A 265 -5.48 2.55 25.84
CA ALA A 265 -6.86 2.98 25.62
C ALA A 265 -6.95 4.38 25.03
N LYS A 266 -6.11 5.32 25.49
CA LYS A 266 -6.07 6.69 24.97
C LYS A 266 -5.57 6.74 23.53
N MET A 267 -4.57 5.92 23.18
CA MET A 267 -4.11 5.77 21.79
C MET A 267 -5.20 5.19 20.89
N LEU A 268 -5.90 4.15 21.34
CA LEU A 268 -7.02 3.57 20.60
C LEU A 268 -8.15 4.59 20.41
N ALA A 269 -8.53 5.31 21.46
CA ALA A 269 -9.59 6.33 21.39
C ALA A 269 -9.23 7.49 20.45
N LYS A 270 -7.96 7.92 20.42
CA LYS A 270 -7.44 8.91 19.45
C LYS A 270 -7.63 8.42 18.01
N ARG A 271 -7.49 7.11 17.77
CA ARG A 271 -7.64 6.47 16.46
C ARG A 271 -9.08 6.24 16.04
N LEU A 272 -9.96 6.00 17.00
CA LEU A 272 -11.38 5.76 16.77
C LEU A 272 -12.22 7.05 16.70
N GLN A 273 -11.61 8.24 16.66
CA GLN A 273 -12.38 9.48 16.51
C GLN A 273 -13.05 9.51 15.12
N PRO A 274 -14.40 9.48 15.06
CA PRO A 274 -15.10 9.59 13.79
C PRO A 274 -14.85 10.97 13.19
N ARG A 275 -14.54 11.00 11.89
CA ARG A 275 -14.52 12.26 11.15
C ARG A 275 -15.95 12.63 10.78
N ALA A 276 -16.25 13.92 10.69
CA ALA A 276 -17.48 14.37 10.07
C ALA A 276 -17.58 13.78 8.66
N ASN A 277 -18.78 13.35 8.24
CA ASN A 277 -18.99 12.78 6.92
C ASN A 277 -18.49 13.79 5.86
N PRO A 278 -17.42 13.48 5.11
CA PRO A 278 -16.85 14.41 4.14
C PRO A 278 -17.70 14.51 2.87
N PHE A 279 -18.74 13.67 2.74
CA PHE A 279 -19.60 13.60 1.57
C PHE A 279 -20.95 14.29 1.80
N PRO A 280 -21.54 14.91 0.76
CA PRO A 280 -22.86 15.52 0.85
C PRO A 280 -23.94 14.49 1.21
N GLU A 281 -24.97 14.95 1.95
CA GLU A 281 -26.17 14.15 2.19
C GLU A 281 -26.83 13.77 0.86
N GLY A 282 -27.28 12.51 0.75
CA GLY A 282 -27.91 12.01 -0.46
C GLY A 282 -26.95 11.64 -1.60
N ARG A 283 -25.63 11.54 -1.36
CA ARG A 283 -24.69 10.96 -2.33
C ARG A 283 -25.17 9.55 -2.74
N PRO A 284 -25.39 9.29 -4.04
CA PRO A 284 -25.82 7.98 -4.52
C PRO A 284 -24.72 6.94 -4.34
N ALA A 285 -25.10 5.66 -4.34
CA ALA A 285 -24.15 4.55 -4.40
C ALA A 285 -23.26 4.65 -5.65
N THR A 286 -21.99 4.28 -5.53
CA THR A 286 -21.03 4.34 -6.63
C THR A 286 -20.00 3.22 -6.54
N ILE A 287 -19.51 2.78 -7.71
CA ILE A 287 -18.45 1.79 -7.85
C ILE A 287 -17.16 2.29 -7.17
N ASP A 288 -16.95 3.61 -7.10
CA ASP A 288 -15.80 4.24 -6.43
C ASP A 288 -15.75 3.96 -4.92
N ASP A 289 -16.89 3.69 -4.30
CA ASP A 289 -16.97 3.40 -2.87
C ASP A 289 -16.69 1.92 -2.57
N LEU A 290 -16.45 1.08 -3.58
CA LEU A 290 -16.02 -0.30 -3.39
C LEU A 290 -14.49 -0.38 -3.48
N VAL A 291 -13.87 -1.08 -2.54
CA VAL A 291 -12.41 -1.30 -2.52
C VAL A 291 -12.10 -2.77 -2.33
N PHE A 292 -11.09 -3.27 -3.07
CA PHE A 292 -10.58 -4.62 -2.85
C PHE A 292 -9.75 -4.70 -1.59
N LEU A 293 -9.92 -5.79 -0.84
CA LEU A 293 -9.02 -6.19 0.22
C LEU A 293 -7.90 -7.03 -0.38
N PRO A 294 -6.62 -6.59 -0.32
CA PRO A 294 -5.53 -7.42 -0.77
C PRO A 294 -5.50 -8.73 0.01
N ALA A 295 -5.12 -9.82 -0.66
CA ALA A 295 -5.12 -11.16 -0.08
C ALA A 295 -4.30 -11.24 1.21
N ASN A 296 -3.22 -10.46 1.32
CA ASN A 296 -2.38 -10.40 2.53
C ASN A 296 -3.15 -9.95 3.80
N LEU A 297 -4.30 -9.28 3.65
CA LEU A 297 -5.16 -8.87 4.77
C LEU A 297 -6.25 -9.90 5.08
N SER A 298 -6.55 -10.82 4.16
CA SER A 298 -7.65 -11.79 4.30
C SER A 298 -7.20 -13.25 4.42
N ARG A 299 -6.00 -13.59 3.93
CA ARG A 299 -5.43 -14.96 3.93
C ARG A 299 -3.90 -14.98 3.81
N LEU A 300 -3.28 -16.12 4.14
CA LEU A 300 -1.87 -16.38 3.86
C LEU A 300 -1.69 -16.59 2.36
N VAL A 301 -0.79 -15.82 1.74
CA VAL A 301 -0.58 -15.85 0.29
C VAL A 301 0.85 -16.24 -0.04
N ILE A 302 1.01 -17.21 -0.93
CA ILE A 302 2.28 -17.55 -1.55
C ILE A 302 2.32 -16.75 -2.87
N ASP A 303 3.18 -15.73 -2.91
CA ASP A 303 3.43 -14.75 -4.00
C ASP A 303 2.53 -14.83 -5.27
N PRO A 304 1.27 -14.32 -5.22
CA PRO A 304 0.32 -14.41 -6.33
C PRO A 304 0.63 -13.43 -7.46
N TYR A 305 1.56 -12.48 -7.25
CA TYR A 305 1.87 -11.43 -8.22
C TYR A 305 2.61 -11.97 -9.45
N ARG A 306 3.22 -13.15 -9.35
CA ARG A 306 4.02 -13.76 -10.43
C ARG A 306 3.22 -14.66 -11.36
N GLU A 307 2.04 -15.12 -10.95
CA GLU A 307 1.26 -16.07 -11.74
C GLU A 307 0.38 -15.36 -12.78
N ALA A 308 0.25 -15.97 -13.97
CA ALA A 308 -0.68 -15.47 -14.98
C ALA A 308 -2.12 -15.60 -14.47
N CYS A 309 -2.95 -14.58 -14.72
CA CYS A 309 -4.37 -14.61 -14.36
C CYS A 309 -5.22 -14.71 -15.62
N LYS A 310 -6.06 -15.75 -15.73
CA LYS A 310 -7.02 -15.92 -16.83
C LYS A 310 -8.08 -14.82 -16.77
N VAL A 311 -8.27 -14.12 -17.89
CA VAL A 311 -9.30 -13.08 -18.08
C VAL A 311 -10.33 -13.44 -19.15
N ALA A 312 -10.04 -14.47 -19.96
CA ALA A 312 -10.97 -14.96 -20.96
C ALA A 312 -12.25 -15.45 -20.28
N THR A 313 -13.38 -15.09 -20.91
CA THR A 313 -14.72 -15.23 -20.37
C THR A 313 -15.51 -16.18 -21.24
N ASP A 314 -16.00 -17.24 -20.62
CA ASP A 314 -16.96 -18.15 -21.21
C ASP A 314 -18.38 -17.61 -21.01
N LEU A 315 -19.25 -17.71 -22.01
CA LEU A 315 -20.63 -17.23 -21.98
C LEU A 315 -21.59 -18.30 -22.50
N GLY A 316 -22.74 -18.37 -21.85
CA GLY A 316 -23.82 -19.29 -22.21
C GLY A 316 -23.39 -20.75 -22.10
N PHE A 317 -22.58 -21.05 -21.08
CA PHE A 317 -22.16 -22.42 -20.73
C PHE A 317 -21.36 -23.12 -21.84
N GLY A 318 -20.33 -22.47 -22.37
CA GLY A 318 -19.48 -23.03 -23.43
C GLY A 318 -19.83 -22.62 -24.86
N LYS A 319 -20.88 -21.81 -25.07
CA LYS A 319 -21.33 -21.42 -26.42
C LYS A 319 -20.46 -20.34 -27.05
N MET A 320 -19.84 -19.50 -26.24
CA MET A 320 -18.97 -18.42 -26.71
C MET A 320 -17.86 -18.16 -25.70
N GLU A 321 -16.61 -18.13 -26.17
CA GLU A 321 -15.48 -17.63 -25.39
C GLU A 321 -15.02 -16.29 -25.98
N ILE A 322 -14.84 -15.28 -25.13
CA ILE A 322 -14.24 -14.00 -25.48
C ILE A 322 -12.94 -13.82 -24.68
N ASP A 323 -11.87 -13.39 -25.35
CA ASP A 323 -10.55 -13.24 -24.72
C ASP A 323 -10.52 -12.11 -23.70
N GLN A 324 -11.33 -11.08 -23.93
CA GLN A 324 -11.50 -9.94 -23.03
C GLN A 324 -12.91 -9.96 -22.44
N PRO A 325 -13.09 -9.64 -21.14
CA PRO A 325 -14.38 -9.63 -20.46
C PRO A 325 -15.23 -8.39 -20.82
N PHE A 326 -15.19 -7.97 -22.09
CA PHE A 326 -15.78 -6.73 -22.57
C PHE A 326 -16.53 -6.93 -23.89
N PHE A 327 -17.75 -6.41 -23.91
CA PHE A 327 -18.44 -6.01 -25.13
C PHE A 327 -18.43 -4.49 -25.27
N VAL A 328 -18.55 -4.00 -26.49
CA VAL A 328 -18.71 -2.57 -26.79
C VAL A 328 -20.12 -2.31 -27.32
N THR A 329 -20.69 -1.13 -27.02
CA THR A 329 -22.03 -0.74 -27.48
C THR A 329 -22.13 0.77 -27.77
N GLY A 330 -23.25 1.22 -28.34
CA GLY A 330 -23.56 2.63 -28.54
C GLY A 330 -23.11 3.24 -29.88
N PHE A 331 -22.62 2.42 -30.81
CA PHE A 331 -22.04 2.89 -32.08
C PHE A 331 -22.92 2.62 -33.31
N ASP A 332 -24.14 2.12 -33.12
CA ASP A 332 -25.08 1.82 -34.22
C ASP A 332 -25.38 3.05 -35.09
N ASN A 333 -25.38 4.26 -34.50
CA ASN A 333 -25.61 5.53 -35.20
C ASN A 333 -24.33 6.34 -35.45
N ALA A 334 -23.15 5.81 -35.11
CA ALA A 334 -21.89 6.54 -35.27
C ALA A 334 -21.53 6.77 -36.76
N PRO A 335 -20.72 7.80 -37.08
CA PRO A 335 -20.22 8.02 -38.43
C PRO A 335 -19.46 6.79 -38.99
N PRO A 336 -19.48 6.55 -40.32
CA PRO A 336 -18.85 5.36 -40.92
C PRO A 336 -17.37 5.17 -40.55
N THR A 337 -16.59 6.25 -40.51
CA THR A 337 -15.17 6.21 -40.13
C THR A 337 -14.97 5.82 -38.67
N VAL A 338 -15.87 6.26 -37.79
CA VAL A 338 -15.86 5.86 -36.37
C VAL A 338 -16.19 4.38 -36.27
N LYS A 339 -17.27 3.91 -36.93
CA LYS A 339 -17.67 2.49 -36.95
C LYS A 339 -16.54 1.57 -37.42
N ALA A 340 -15.87 1.94 -38.51
CA ALA A 340 -14.73 1.20 -39.04
C ALA A 340 -13.57 1.11 -38.02
N GLY A 341 -13.24 2.23 -37.38
CA GLY A 341 -12.24 2.27 -36.31
C GLY A 341 -12.63 1.41 -35.10
N ILE A 342 -13.88 1.45 -34.64
CA ILE A 342 -14.37 0.58 -33.55
C ILE A 342 -14.25 -0.90 -33.96
N ALA A 343 -14.71 -1.26 -35.16
CA ALA A 343 -14.63 -2.64 -35.66
C ALA A 343 -13.17 -3.15 -35.70
N GLN A 344 -12.24 -2.32 -36.20
CA GLN A 344 -10.81 -2.67 -36.20
C GLN A 344 -10.27 -2.86 -34.77
N GLY A 345 -10.67 -1.99 -33.84
CA GLY A 345 -10.25 -2.09 -32.44
C GLY A 345 -10.77 -3.33 -31.72
N LEU A 346 -12.02 -3.72 -32.00
CA LEU A 346 -12.64 -4.94 -31.46
C LEU A 346 -11.91 -6.20 -31.93
N VAL A 347 -11.57 -6.28 -33.21
CA VAL A 347 -10.73 -7.36 -33.75
C VAL A 347 -9.35 -7.36 -33.10
N GLY A 348 -8.73 -6.19 -32.98
CA GLY A 348 -7.41 -6.05 -32.36
C GLY A 348 -7.38 -6.43 -30.87
N ALA A 349 -8.50 -6.31 -30.17
CA ALA A 349 -8.67 -6.71 -28.77
C ALA A 349 -9.23 -8.12 -28.58
N ALA A 350 -9.79 -8.75 -29.61
CA ALA A 350 -10.63 -9.94 -29.48
C ALA A 350 -11.81 -9.74 -28.50
N ALA A 351 -12.50 -8.61 -28.66
CA ALA A 351 -13.68 -8.24 -27.89
C ALA A 351 -14.96 -8.26 -28.76
N GLY A 352 -16.12 -8.35 -28.13
CA GLY A 352 -17.41 -8.40 -28.84
C GLY A 352 -18.10 -7.03 -28.98
N TYR A 353 -19.13 -6.99 -29.81
CA TYR A 353 -20.04 -5.85 -29.96
C TYR A 353 -21.47 -6.22 -29.58
N ILE A 354 -22.20 -5.30 -28.94
CA ILE A 354 -23.63 -5.39 -28.69
C ILE A 354 -24.31 -4.18 -29.34
N GLY A 355 -25.21 -4.43 -30.29
CA GLY A 355 -25.92 -3.37 -31.00
C GLY A 355 -26.97 -3.91 -31.96
N VAL A 356 -27.73 -3.01 -32.58
CA VAL A 356 -28.79 -3.37 -33.53
C VAL A 356 -28.23 -3.88 -34.86
N HIS A 357 -27.05 -3.41 -35.26
CA HIS A 357 -26.41 -3.77 -36.51
C HIS A 357 -24.97 -4.24 -36.30
N LEU A 358 -24.53 -5.17 -37.15
CA LEU A 358 -23.13 -5.59 -37.20
C LEU A 358 -22.24 -4.39 -37.57
N LEU A 359 -21.16 -4.16 -36.82
CA LEU A 359 -20.18 -3.11 -37.13
C LEU A 359 -19.11 -3.55 -38.13
N GLY A 360 -18.78 -4.84 -38.18
CA GLY A 360 -17.80 -5.41 -39.11
C GLY A 360 -17.78 -6.94 -39.06
N ASP A 361 -17.31 -7.56 -40.15
CA ASP A 361 -17.54 -8.98 -40.47
C ASP A 361 -16.89 -10.00 -39.52
N THR A 362 -15.88 -9.60 -38.75
CA THR A 362 -15.04 -10.52 -37.95
C THR A 362 -15.22 -10.38 -36.44
N THR A 363 -16.18 -9.55 -36.00
CA THR A 363 -16.40 -9.26 -34.58
C THR A 363 -17.55 -10.11 -34.04
N PRO A 364 -17.40 -10.81 -32.90
CA PRO A 364 -18.52 -11.45 -32.21
C PRO A 364 -19.60 -10.41 -31.90
N TRP A 365 -20.79 -10.59 -32.46
CA TRP A 365 -21.88 -9.62 -32.36
C TRP A 365 -23.09 -10.21 -31.66
N LEU A 366 -23.53 -9.60 -30.57
CA LEU A 366 -24.83 -9.87 -29.98
C LEU A 366 -25.81 -8.80 -30.47
N GLN A 367 -26.82 -9.24 -31.20
CA GLN A 367 -27.83 -8.37 -31.75
C GLN A 367 -28.81 -7.93 -30.66
N LEU A 368 -29.02 -6.62 -30.55
CA LEU A 368 -30.16 -6.07 -29.81
C LEU A 368 -31.44 -6.24 -30.65
N VAL A 369 -32.35 -7.10 -30.20
CA VAL A 369 -33.62 -7.36 -30.86
C VAL A 369 -34.69 -6.47 -30.23
N LEU A 370 -35.14 -5.47 -30.99
CA LEU A 370 -36.20 -4.55 -30.61
C LEU A 370 -37.55 -5.10 -31.11
N PRO A 371 -38.52 -5.40 -30.21
CA PRO A 371 -39.79 -6.00 -30.58
C PRO A 371 -40.51 -5.22 -31.69
N GLY A 372 -40.89 -5.93 -32.77
CA GLY A 372 -41.62 -5.36 -33.91
C GLY A 372 -40.84 -4.37 -34.78
N GLN A 373 -39.54 -4.18 -34.53
CA GLN A 373 -38.72 -3.21 -35.26
C GLN A 373 -37.58 -3.87 -36.06
N ILE A 374 -36.95 -4.92 -35.50
CA ILE A 374 -35.74 -5.53 -36.06
C ILE A 374 -35.90 -7.05 -36.06
N GLU A 375 -35.70 -7.67 -37.23
CA GLU A 375 -35.69 -9.14 -37.35
C GLU A 375 -34.38 -9.74 -36.80
N PRO A 376 -34.45 -10.88 -36.11
CA PRO A 376 -33.27 -11.64 -35.71
C PRO A 376 -32.38 -12.03 -36.89
N SER A 377 -31.07 -11.88 -36.73
CA SER A 377 -30.05 -12.23 -37.73
C SER A 377 -29.39 -13.55 -37.41
N ALA A 378 -29.24 -14.41 -38.43
CA ALA A 378 -28.48 -15.66 -38.30
C ALA A 378 -26.96 -15.43 -38.24
N ASP A 379 -26.50 -14.24 -38.61
CA ASP A 379 -25.09 -13.85 -38.54
C ASP A 379 -24.70 -13.35 -37.13
N ALA A 380 -25.69 -13.07 -36.27
CA ALA A 380 -25.44 -12.66 -34.90
C ALA A 380 -25.02 -13.87 -34.05
N ALA A 381 -23.96 -13.73 -33.27
CA ALA A 381 -23.53 -14.76 -32.34
C ALA A 381 -24.45 -14.88 -31.10
N GLY A 382 -25.32 -13.89 -30.89
CA GLY A 382 -26.39 -13.96 -29.90
C GLY A 382 -27.53 -12.98 -30.18
N LEU A 383 -28.71 -13.27 -29.63
CA LEU A 383 -29.92 -12.46 -29.71
C LEU A 383 -30.30 -11.99 -28.30
N ILE A 384 -30.26 -10.68 -28.08
CA ILE A 384 -30.61 -10.03 -26.82
C ILE A 384 -31.92 -9.25 -27.01
N HIS A 385 -33.02 -9.82 -26.54
CA HIS A 385 -34.33 -9.19 -26.66
C HIS A 385 -34.50 -8.09 -25.61
N VAL A 386 -34.84 -6.88 -26.05
CA VAL A 386 -34.99 -5.74 -25.13
C VAL A 386 -36.34 -5.79 -24.45
N VAL A 387 -36.34 -5.83 -23.11
CA VAL A 387 -37.54 -5.75 -22.29
C VAL A 387 -37.87 -4.28 -22.00
N GLY A 388 -39.12 -3.91 -22.23
CA GLY A 388 -39.62 -2.57 -21.96
C GLY A 388 -39.76 -2.25 -20.46
N PRO A 389 -40.32 -1.09 -20.11
CA PRO A 389 -40.57 -0.70 -18.71
C PRO A 389 -41.63 -1.57 -18.02
N ARG A 390 -42.36 -2.38 -18.78
CA ARG A 390 -43.23 -3.45 -18.30
C ARG A 390 -42.76 -4.73 -18.97
N PHE A 391 -42.77 -5.83 -18.21
CA PHE A 391 -42.39 -7.11 -18.75
C PHE A 391 -43.44 -7.58 -19.74
N GLU A 392 -43.01 -7.80 -20.98
CA GLU A 392 -43.79 -8.41 -22.04
C GLU A 392 -42.90 -9.51 -22.63
N ALA A 393 -43.42 -10.75 -22.64
CA ALA A 393 -42.68 -11.88 -23.18
C ALA A 393 -42.39 -11.64 -24.68
N PRO A 394 -41.14 -11.84 -25.16
CA PRO A 394 -40.84 -11.67 -26.57
C PRO A 394 -41.64 -12.63 -27.45
N ASP A 395 -42.22 -12.12 -28.54
CA ASP A 395 -43.08 -12.89 -29.46
C ASP A 395 -42.36 -14.06 -30.16
N ASN A 396 -41.04 -13.96 -30.38
CA ASN A 396 -40.25 -14.96 -31.08
C ASN A 396 -38.89 -15.19 -30.38
N LEU A 397 -38.84 -16.20 -29.53
CA LEU A 397 -37.69 -16.54 -28.70
C LEU A 397 -36.95 -17.78 -29.24
N ASN A 398 -36.61 -17.77 -30.54
CA ASN A 398 -35.96 -18.90 -31.19
C ASN A 398 -34.54 -18.56 -31.61
N ARG A 399 -33.61 -19.47 -31.31
CA ARG A 399 -32.28 -19.46 -31.89
C ARG A 399 -32.38 -19.77 -33.38
N LEU A 400 -31.57 -19.09 -34.19
CA LEU A 400 -31.45 -19.34 -35.63
C LEU A 400 -30.39 -20.42 -35.92
N HIS A 401 -29.46 -20.66 -34.98
CA HIS A 401 -28.51 -21.78 -35.00
C HIS A 401 -28.18 -22.23 -33.56
N GLU A 402 -27.62 -23.43 -33.41
CA GLU A 402 -27.44 -24.10 -32.10
C GLU A 402 -26.57 -23.29 -31.11
N ASP A 403 -25.46 -22.74 -31.59
CA ASP A 403 -24.50 -21.99 -30.77
C ASP A 403 -24.91 -20.54 -30.49
N GLN A 404 -26.08 -20.10 -30.95
CA GLN A 404 -26.53 -18.71 -30.77
C GLN A 404 -26.92 -18.45 -29.32
N LEU A 405 -26.27 -17.48 -28.67
CA LEU A 405 -26.68 -17.04 -27.34
C LEU A 405 -28.09 -16.43 -27.41
N LEU A 406 -28.90 -16.66 -26.38
CA LEU A 406 -30.24 -16.11 -26.27
C LEU A 406 -30.39 -15.40 -24.92
N GLY A 407 -30.88 -14.18 -24.91
CA GLY A 407 -30.95 -13.41 -23.68
C GLY A 407 -31.96 -12.27 -23.69
N LEU A 408 -32.10 -11.63 -22.52
CA LEU A 408 -32.90 -10.42 -22.34
C LEU A 408 -32.04 -9.25 -21.91
N SER A 409 -32.38 -8.05 -22.38
CA SER A 409 -31.88 -6.79 -21.81
C SER A 409 -32.92 -6.23 -20.85
N VAL A 410 -32.56 -6.15 -19.57
CA VAL A 410 -33.41 -5.74 -18.46
C VAL A 410 -33.04 -4.33 -18.04
N THR A 411 -34.02 -3.42 -18.04
CA THR A 411 -33.77 -1.97 -17.92
C THR A 411 -34.44 -1.36 -16.69
N ALA A 412 -35.31 -2.12 -16.00
CA ALA A 412 -36.05 -1.68 -14.83
C ALA A 412 -36.10 -2.78 -13.76
N LYS A 413 -35.91 -2.39 -12.51
CA LYS A 413 -36.03 -3.28 -11.35
C LYS A 413 -37.39 -3.95 -11.24
N ASP A 414 -38.45 -3.22 -11.57
CA ASP A 414 -39.83 -3.72 -11.49
C ASP A 414 -40.05 -4.94 -12.40
N THR A 415 -39.26 -5.06 -13.47
CA THR A 415 -39.31 -6.18 -14.42
C THR A 415 -38.25 -7.26 -14.17
N LEU A 416 -37.36 -7.06 -13.19
CA LEU A 416 -36.17 -7.88 -13.01
C LEU A 416 -36.50 -9.31 -12.63
N GLU A 417 -37.38 -9.50 -11.63
CA GLU A 417 -37.77 -10.84 -11.18
C GLU A 417 -38.50 -11.62 -12.26
N GLU A 418 -39.47 -10.99 -12.94
CA GLU A 418 -40.20 -11.61 -14.04
C GLU A 418 -39.27 -11.99 -15.20
N SER A 419 -38.29 -11.12 -15.52
CA SER A 419 -37.29 -11.39 -16.56
C SER A 419 -36.35 -12.55 -16.21
N ILE A 420 -35.92 -12.64 -14.94
CA ILE A 420 -35.08 -13.75 -14.46
C ILE A 420 -35.86 -15.07 -14.51
N VAL A 421 -37.07 -15.10 -13.95
CA VAL A 421 -37.91 -16.30 -13.94
C VAL A 421 -38.19 -16.75 -15.36
N TYR A 422 -38.61 -15.83 -16.24
CA TYR A 422 -38.85 -16.14 -17.64
C TYR A 422 -37.59 -16.67 -18.32
N GLY A 423 -36.44 -16.04 -18.10
CA GLY A 423 -35.19 -16.44 -18.73
C GLY A 423 -34.77 -17.85 -18.33
N LEU A 424 -34.88 -18.16 -17.05
CA LEU A 424 -34.59 -19.47 -16.48
C LEU A 424 -35.58 -20.56 -16.93
N GLU A 425 -36.86 -20.23 -17.11
CA GLU A 425 -37.88 -21.18 -17.60
C GLU A 425 -37.77 -21.46 -19.10
N ASN A 426 -37.23 -20.52 -19.87
CA ASN A 426 -37.09 -20.62 -21.33
C ASN A 426 -35.66 -20.96 -21.80
N GLY A 427 -34.74 -21.26 -20.88
CA GLY A 427 -33.37 -21.66 -21.20
C GLY A 427 -32.57 -20.55 -21.90
N LEU A 428 -32.72 -19.32 -21.39
CA LEU A 428 -31.87 -18.20 -21.78
C LEU A 428 -30.47 -18.36 -21.22
N ASP A 429 -29.50 -17.95 -22.01
CA ASP A 429 -28.07 -18.06 -21.70
C ASP A 429 -27.59 -16.85 -20.90
N VAL A 430 -28.11 -15.65 -21.21
CA VAL A 430 -27.61 -14.38 -20.66
C VAL A 430 -28.73 -13.42 -20.27
N LEU A 431 -28.50 -12.63 -19.22
CA LEU A 431 -29.27 -11.43 -18.90
C LEU A 431 -28.36 -10.22 -18.90
N LEU A 432 -28.68 -9.24 -19.74
CA LEU A 432 -28.01 -7.95 -19.78
C LEU A 432 -28.71 -6.98 -18.83
N LEU A 433 -28.10 -6.77 -17.67
CA LEU A 433 -28.55 -5.84 -16.64
C LEU A 433 -28.05 -4.44 -16.97
N ASN A 434 -28.98 -3.50 -17.13
CA ASN A 434 -28.65 -2.10 -17.39
C ASN A 434 -28.73 -1.31 -16.09
N GLY A 435 -27.57 -0.94 -15.54
CA GLY A 435 -27.49 -0.05 -14.39
C GLY A 435 -27.95 1.38 -14.71
N ASN A 436 -27.93 1.78 -15.98
CA ASN A 436 -28.42 3.07 -16.47
C ASN A 436 -29.73 2.89 -17.26
N ALA A 437 -30.09 3.88 -18.09
CA ALA A 437 -31.20 3.73 -19.03
C ALA A 437 -30.93 2.67 -20.11
N ALA A 438 -32.00 2.23 -20.77
CA ALA A 438 -31.99 1.19 -21.80
C ALA A 438 -30.98 1.45 -22.94
N LEU A 439 -30.30 0.37 -23.36
CA LEU A 439 -29.54 0.34 -24.61
C LEU A 439 -30.45 0.63 -25.82
N GLY A 440 -29.89 1.30 -26.84
CA GLY A 440 -30.63 1.81 -27.99
C GLY A 440 -31.01 3.30 -27.90
N ARG A 441 -30.64 3.98 -26.81
CA ARG A 441 -30.58 5.45 -26.71
C ARG A 441 -29.15 5.94 -26.84
N ASP A 442 -28.97 7.18 -27.28
CA ASP A 442 -27.64 7.79 -27.36
C ASP A 442 -27.09 8.04 -25.95
N TRP A 443 -25.98 7.36 -25.63
CA TRP A 443 -25.14 7.57 -24.44
C TRP A 443 -25.87 7.66 -23.08
N PRO A 444 -26.66 6.65 -22.69
CA PRO A 444 -27.46 6.66 -21.46
C PRO A 444 -26.64 6.77 -20.16
N GLU A 445 -25.34 6.49 -20.22
CA GLU A 445 -24.40 6.67 -19.11
C GLU A 445 -24.19 8.15 -18.72
N LEU A 446 -24.49 9.10 -19.62
CA LEU A 446 -24.44 10.54 -19.32
C LEU A 446 -25.64 11.03 -18.50
N ALA A 447 -26.71 10.23 -18.39
CA ALA A 447 -27.93 10.64 -17.70
C ALA A 447 -27.79 10.62 -16.16
N GLY A 448 -26.83 9.86 -15.63
CA GLY A 448 -26.65 9.74 -14.19
C GLY A 448 -25.83 8.51 -13.78
N PRO A 449 -25.65 8.30 -12.46
CA PRO A 449 -24.93 7.14 -11.95
C PRO A 449 -25.70 5.83 -12.19
N PRO A 450 -25.00 4.69 -12.31
CA PRO A 450 -25.65 3.40 -12.42
C PRO A 450 -26.34 2.98 -11.11
N ASP A 451 -27.48 2.31 -11.22
CA ASP A 451 -28.18 1.67 -10.11
C ASP A 451 -27.58 0.31 -9.78
N LEU A 452 -26.56 0.32 -8.92
CA LEU A 452 -25.83 -0.89 -8.52
C LEU A 452 -26.70 -1.95 -7.84
N SER A 453 -27.87 -1.58 -7.34
CA SER A 453 -28.75 -2.56 -6.69
C SER A 453 -29.48 -3.48 -7.66
N MET A 454 -29.47 -3.18 -8.96
CA MET A 454 -29.94 -4.13 -9.97
C MET A 454 -29.12 -5.43 -9.97
N MET A 455 -27.80 -5.34 -9.82
CA MET A 455 -26.93 -6.52 -9.70
C MET A 455 -27.21 -7.29 -8.41
N ARG A 456 -27.27 -6.59 -7.26
CA ARG A 456 -27.60 -7.18 -5.96
C ARG A 456 -28.93 -7.92 -6.00
N ASP A 457 -29.97 -7.28 -6.55
CA ASP A 457 -31.31 -7.85 -6.58
C ASP A 457 -31.38 -9.06 -7.53
N ALA A 458 -30.69 -9.02 -8.67
CA ALA A 458 -30.59 -10.16 -9.57
C ALA A 458 -29.97 -11.38 -8.87
N ILE A 459 -28.84 -11.19 -8.19
CA ILE A 459 -28.16 -12.25 -7.43
C ILE A 459 -29.04 -12.78 -6.29
N ARG A 460 -29.75 -11.90 -5.57
CA ARG A 460 -30.71 -12.31 -4.52
C ARG A 460 -31.85 -13.16 -5.07
N ILE A 461 -32.41 -12.78 -6.21
CA ILE A 461 -33.49 -13.52 -6.86
C ILE A 461 -32.99 -14.90 -7.29
N LEU A 462 -31.83 -14.97 -7.97
CA LEU A 462 -31.21 -16.23 -8.38
C LEU A 462 -30.91 -17.15 -7.18
N ARG A 463 -30.32 -16.62 -6.11
CA ARG A 463 -30.07 -17.33 -4.83
C ARG A 463 -31.35 -17.86 -4.21
N ARG A 464 -32.42 -17.06 -4.19
CA ARG A 464 -33.72 -17.49 -3.66
C ARG A 464 -34.31 -18.65 -4.47
N LEU A 465 -34.04 -18.68 -5.78
CA LEU A 465 -34.45 -19.76 -6.68
C LEU A 465 -33.49 -20.96 -6.64
N ASN A 466 -32.28 -20.81 -6.09
CA ASN A 466 -31.15 -21.76 -6.16
C ASN A 466 -30.72 -22.08 -7.60
N ARG A 467 -30.59 -21.05 -8.44
CA ARG A 467 -30.29 -21.18 -9.90
C ARG A 467 -29.25 -20.17 -10.40
N GLU A 468 -28.29 -19.78 -9.56
CA GLU A 468 -27.26 -18.76 -9.85
C GLU A 468 -26.35 -19.11 -11.04
N GLU A 469 -26.12 -20.40 -11.27
CA GLU A 469 -25.24 -20.89 -12.34
C GLU A 469 -26.01 -21.30 -13.60
N GLU A 470 -27.29 -20.93 -13.71
CA GLU A 470 -28.14 -21.30 -14.85
C GLU A 470 -28.37 -20.15 -15.84
N ILE A 471 -27.93 -18.93 -15.53
CA ILE A 471 -27.95 -17.80 -16.47
C ILE A 471 -26.79 -16.84 -16.20
N ASP A 472 -26.03 -16.47 -17.23
CA ASP A 472 -24.92 -15.53 -17.09
C ASP A 472 -25.43 -14.08 -17.03
N LEU A 473 -24.82 -13.24 -16.18
CA LEU A 473 -25.19 -11.84 -16.04
C LEU A 473 -24.19 -10.94 -16.77
N LEU A 474 -24.64 -10.16 -17.76
CA LEU A 474 -23.87 -9.07 -18.37
C LEU A 474 -24.25 -7.75 -17.72
N TRP A 475 -23.28 -6.83 -17.58
CA TRP A 475 -23.54 -5.52 -16.97
C TRP A 475 -23.25 -4.37 -17.93
N PHE A 476 -24.20 -3.45 -18.06
CA PHE A 476 -24.02 -2.18 -18.75
C PHE A 476 -24.25 -1.00 -17.79
N GLY A 477 -23.29 -0.07 -17.73
CA GLY A 477 -23.44 1.22 -17.05
C GLY A 477 -22.32 1.56 -16.08
N GLY A 478 -21.65 2.71 -16.32
CA GLY A 478 -20.76 3.37 -15.38
C GLY A 478 -19.37 2.73 -15.22
N VAL A 479 -19.00 1.80 -16.11
CA VAL A 479 -17.70 1.10 -16.07
C VAL A 479 -16.64 1.92 -16.79
N ARG A 480 -15.68 2.47 -16.04
CA ARG A 480 -14.67 3.40 -16.58
C ARG A 480 -13.29 2.79 -16.71
N SER A 481 -13.04 1.68 -16.02
CA SER A 481 -11.72 1.05 -15.89
C SER A 481 -11.85 -0.46 -15.74
N GLY A 482 -10.72 -1.16 -15.84
CA GLY A 482 -10.67 -2.58 -15.51
C GLY A 482 -10.91 -2.86 -14.03
N THR A 483 -10.57 -1.90 -13.18
CA THR A 483 -10.85 -2.00 -11.74
C THR A 483 -12.35 -1.96 -11.46
N ASP A 484 -13.11 -1.11 -12.16
CA ASP A 484 -14.57 -1.08 -12.09
C ASP A 484 -15.17 -2.41 -12.58
N ALA A 485 -14.63 -2.94 -13.69
CA ALA A 485 -15.03 -4.24 -14.22
C ALA A 485 -14.80 -5.38 -13.22
N ALA A 486 -13.61 -5.45 -12.61
CA ALA A 486 -13.30 -6.46 -11.60
C ALA A 486 -14.26 -6.39 -10.40
N LYS A 487 -14.63 -5.19 -9.93
CA LYS A 487 -15.61 -5.03 -8.84
C LYS A 487 -16.97 -5.60 -9.21
N LEU A 488 -17.45 -5.34 -10.42
CA LEU A 488 -18.74 -5.85 -10.88
C LEU A 488 -18.70 -7.35 -11.17
N ILE A 489 -17.57 -7.88 -11.64
CA ILE A 489 -17.36 -9.33 -11.76
C ILE A 489 -17.39 -9.99 -10.39
N ALA A 490 -16.73 -9.39 -9.40
CA ALA A 490 -16.80 -9.84 -8.01
C ALA A 490 -18.24 -9.82 -7.46
N MET A 491 -19.10 -8.92 -7.95
CA MET A 491 -20.52 -8.88 -7.59
C MET A 491 -21.39 -9.91 -8.32
N GLY A 492 -20.83 -10.67 -9.27
CA GLY A 492 -21.54 -11.74 -9.99
C GLY A 492 -21.76 -11.47 -11.48
N ALA A 493 -21.24 -10.38 -12.04
CA ALA A 493 -21.26 -10.17 -13.48
C ALA A 493 -20.24 -11.07 -14.19
N LYS A 494 -20.61 -11.56 -15.37
CA LYS A 494 -19.75 -12.37 -16.23
C LYS A 494 -18.93 -11.54 -17.22
N SER A 495 -19.50 -10.45 -17.75
CA SER A 495 -18.78 -9.54 -18.65
C SER A 495 -19.40 -8.14 -18.61
N MET A 496 -18.57 -7.13 -18.88
CA MET A 496 -19.03 -5.74 -18.95
C MET A 496 -19.39 -5.36 -20.38
N VAL A 497 -20.30 -4.41 -20.52
CA VAL A 497 -20.64 -3.74 -21.77
C VAL A 497 -20.21 -2.29 -21.64
N LEU A 498 -19.30 -1.84 -22.51
CA LEU A 498 -18.68 -0.52 -22.47
C LEU A 498 -19.21 0.36 -23.61
N GLY A 499 -19.75 1.53 -23.25
CA GLY A 499 -20.13 2.57 -24.21
C GLY A 499 -19.18 3.76 -24.15
N MET A 500 -19.44 4.64 -23.17
CA MET A 500 -18.75 5.94 -23.02
C MET A 500 -17.23 5.82 -22.95
N THR A 501 -16.71 4.87 -22.19
CA THR A 501 -15.26 4.66 -22.02
C THR A 501 -14.57 4.41 -23.36
N VAL A 502 -15.21 3.64 -24.24
CA VAL A 502 -14.67 3.33 -25.57
C VAL A 502 -14.87 4.52 -26.52
N ALA A 503 -15.98 5.25 -26.40
CA ALA A 503 -16.23 6.43 -27.21
C ALA A 503 -15.18 7.52 -26.95
N LEU A 504 -14.89 7.80 -25.68
CA LEU A 504 -13.84 8.75 -25.29
C LEU A 504 -12.46 8.31 -25.80
N ALA A 505 -12.13 7.02 -25.67
CA ALA A 505 -10.88 6.48 -26.23
C ALA A 505 -10.80 6.61 -27.76
N ALA A 506 -11.93 6.45 -28.44
CA ALA A 506 -12.05 6.66 -29.88
C ALA A 506 -12.10 8.14 -30.28
N GLY A 507 -11.84 9.08 -29.35
CA GLY A 507 -11.79 10.51 -29.60
C GLY A 507 -13.15 11.21 -29.61
N ALA A 508 -14.11 10.71 -28.85
CA ALA A 508 -15.33 11.46 -28.55
C ALA A 508 -15.07 12.52 -27.48
N GLU A 509 -15.78 13.64 -27.60
CA GLU A 509 -15.90 14.69 -26.59
C GLU A 509 -17.37 14.85 -26.21
N ILE A 510 -17.61 15.12 -24.93
CA ILE A 510 -18.96 15.37 -24.41
C ILE A 510 -19.36 16.80 -24.80
N VAL A 511 -20.38 16.94 -25.65
CA VAL A 511 -20.86 18.23 -26.18
C VAL A 511 -22.29 18.49 -25.70
N GLY A 512 -22.43 18.98 -24.48
CA GLY A 512 -23.74 19.20 -23.84
C GLY A 512 -24.10 18.09 -22.86
N ASP A 513 -25.37 18.05 -22.44
CA ASP A 513 -25.75 17.24 -21.28
C ASP A 513 -25.76 15.72 -21.57
N HIS A 514 -26.08 15.30 -22.80
CA HIS A 514 -26.21 13.87 -23.17
C HIS A 514 -25.74 13.55 -24.60
N GLU A 515 -24.82 14.33 -25.17
CA GLU A 515 -24.38 14.17 -26.55
C GLU A 515 -22.85 14.00 -26.66
N LEU A 516 -22.41 13.24 -27.65
CA LEU A 516 -21.01 13.07 -28.01
C LEU A 516 -20.73 13.60 -29.42
N ALA A 517 -19.60 14.26 -29.58
CA ALA A 517 -19.02 14.59 -30.87
C ALA A 517 -17.67 13.90 -31.03
N PHE A 518 -17.45 13.25 -32.18
CA PHE A 518 -16.17 12.61 -32.47
C PHE A 518 -15.22 13.60 -33.16
N ALA A 519 -13.98 13.66 -32.69
CA ALA A 519 -12.92 14.48 -33.26
C ALA A 519 -12.74 14.13 -34.76
N PRO A 520 -12.78 15.09 -35.69
CA PRO A 520 -12.80 14.80 -37.13
C PRO A 520 -11.42 14.42 -37.71
N ASP A 521 -10.35 14.66 -36.97
CA ASP A 521 -8.95 14.52 -37.38
C ASP A 521 -8.33 13.14 -37.10
N LEU A 522 -8.98 12.30 -36.29
CA LEU A 522 -8.52 10.94 -36.04
C LEU A 522 -8.91 9.98 -37.17
N SER A 523 -7.91 9.29 -37.71
CA SER A 523 -8.06 8.22 -38.70
C SER A 523 -8.72 6.97 -38.12
N GLU A 524 -9.20 6.09 -38.99
CA GLU A 524 -9.78 4.79 -38.61
C GLU A 524 -8.77 3.93 -37.84
N GLU A 525 -7.52 3.92 -38.29
CA GLU A 525 -6.42 3.16 -37.67
C GLU A 525 -6.08 3.68 -36.26
N GLU A 526 -6.01 5.00 -36.07
CA GLU A 526 -5.75 5.60 -34.75
C GLU A 526 -6.86 5.27 -33.76
N ARG A 527 -8.13 5.30 -34.20
CA ARG A 527 -9.26 4.87 -33.37
C ARG A 527 -9.19 3.40 -33.06
N GLY A 528 -8.91 2.56 -34.05
CA GLY A 528 -8.75 1.12 -33.87
C GLY A 528 -7.67 0.78 -32.83
N HIS A 529 -6.52 1.43 -32.90
CA HIS A 529 -5.47 1.29 -31.90
C HIS A 529 -5.89 1.77 -30.51
N ALA A 530 -6.56 2.93 -30.41
CA ALA A 530 -7.01 3.46 -29.13
C ALA A 530 -8.05 2.54 -28.45
N VAL A 531 -9.01 2.03 -29.22
CA VAL A 531 -10.03 1.07 -28.77
C VAL A 531 -9.39 -0.25 -28.33
N ALA A 532 -8.47 -0.80 -29.12
CA ALA A 532 -7.79 -2.04 -28.76
C ALA A 532 -6.96 -1.87 -27.47
N ASN A 533 -6.29 -0.73 -27.33
CA ASN A 533 -5.46 -0.43 -26.16
C ASN A 533 -6.29 -0.23 -24.89
N ILE A 534 -7.42 0.49 -24.94
CA ILE A 534 -8.24 0.70 -23.75
C ILE A 534 -8.85 -0.62 -23.25
N LEU A 535 -9.28 -1.50 -24.15
CA LEU A 535 -9.83 -2.81 -23.80
C LEU A 535 -8.76 -3.73 -23.19
N LYS A 536 -7.57 -3.81 -23.80
CA LYS A 536 -6.44 -4.58 -23.27
C LYS A 536 -5.94 -4.04 -21.94
N SER A 537 -5.87 -2.72 -21.79
CA SER A 537 -5.48 -2.07 -20.54
C SER A 537 -6.48 -2.35 -19.43
N ALA A 538 -7.78 -2.20 -19.70
CA ALA A 538 -8.83 -2.53 -18.76
C ALA A 538 -8.78 -4.02 -18.36
N SER A 539 -8.48 -4.92 -19.28
CA SER A 539 -8.32 -6.34 -18.94
C SER A 539 -7.10 -6.58 -18.06
N GLY A 540 -5.98 -5.93 -18.36
CA GLY A 540 -4.78 -5.96 -17.53
C GLY A 540 -5.03 -5.43 -16.11
N GLU A 541 -5.78 -4.35 -15.97
CA GLU A 541 -6.23 -3.79 -14.69
C GLU A 541 -7.13 -4.76 -13.91
N ALA A 542 -8.13 -5.35 -14.56
CA ALA A 542 -9.01 -6.32 -13.93
C ALA A 542 -8.22 -7.56 -13.43
N SER A 543 -7.31 -8.05 -14.28
CA SER A 543 -6.37 -9.13 -13.97
C SER A 543 -5.46 -8.78 -12.78
N MET A 544 -4.99 -7.54 -12.68
CA MET A 544 -4.22 -7.07 -11.52
C MET A 544 -5.05 -7.12 -10.24
N MET A 545 -6.33 -6.72 -10.27
CA MET A 545 -7.19 -6.78 -9.09
C MET A 545 -7.42 -8.21 -8.61
N ALA A 546 -7.66 -9.15 -9.53
CA ALA A 546 -7.76 -10.58 -9.20
C ALA A 546 -6.47 -11.12 -8.55
N ARG A 547 -5.29 -10.77 -9.07
CA ARG A 547 -4.01 -11.19 -8.45
C ARG A 547 -3.79 -10.54 -7.08
N CYS A 548 -4.16 -9.27 -6.91
CA CYS A 548 -4.08 -8.58 -5.63
C CYS A 548 -4.95 -9.27 -4.56
N THR A 549 -6.09 -9.85 -4.95
CA THR A 549 -6.94 -10.66 -4.07
C THR A 549 -6.54 -12.13 -4.08
N GLY A 550 -5.39 -12.51 -4.66
CA GLY A 550 -4.81 -13.86 -4.62
C GLY A 550 -5.55 -14.87 -5.50
N LYS A 551 -6.14 -14.43 -6.62
CA LYS A 551 -6.86 -15.25 -7.59
C LYS A 551 -6.08 -15.29 -8.93
N THR A 552 -6.09 -16.44 -9.59
CA THR A 552 -5.47 -16.68 -10.92
C THR A 552 -6.49 -16.75 -12.04
N ASN A 553 -7.76 -16.50 -11.74
CA ASN A 553 -8.84 -16.35 -12.70
C ASN A 553 -9.69 -15.16 -12.26
N LEU A 554 -9.99 -14.26 -13.19
CA LEU A 554 -10.81 -13.07 -12.95
C LEU A 554 -12.20 -13.44 -12.41
N HIS A 555 -12.77 -14.53 -12.92
CA HIS A 555 -14.09 -15.02 -12.51
C HIS A 555 -14.11 -15.74 -11.17
N ASN A 556 -12.95 -15.86 -10.51
CA ASN A 556 -12.89 -16.32 -9.13
C ASN A 556 -12.98 -15.15 -8.14
N LEU A 557 -13.14 -13.90 -8.58
CA LEU A 557 -13.38 -12.78 -7.68
C LEU A 557 -14.74 -12.93 -6.99
N GLU A 558 -14.78 -12.58 -5.70
CA GLU A 558 -15.98 -12.76 -4.88
C GLU A 558 -16.35 -11.47 -4.13
N PRO A 559 -17.62 -11.28 -3.73
CA PRO A 559 -18.04 -10.13 -2.94
C PRO A 559 -17.21 -9.93 -1.66
N GLU A 560 -16.76 -11.02 -1.05
CA GLU A 560 -15.97 -11.06 0.17
C GLU A 560 -14.57 -10.44 0.01
N ASP A 561 -14.06 -10.41 -1.23
CA ASP A 561 -12.80 -9.76 -1.59
C ASP A 561 -12.90 -8.22 -1.52
N MET A 562 -14.09 -7.63 -1.28
CA MET A 562 -14.30 -6.19 -1.28
C MET A 562 -14.89 -5.63 0.02
N ARG A 563 -14.73 -4.32 0.25
CA ARG A 563 -15.45 -3.55 1.27
C ARG A 563 -16.06 -2.29 0.68
N ALA A 564 -17.22 -1.91 1.20
CA ALA A 564 -17.86 -0.64 0.90
C ALA A 564 -17.34 0.45 1.85
N LEU A 565 -17.08 1.64 1.32
CA LEU A 565 -16.63 2.80 2.09
C LEU A 565 -17.80 3.65 2.61
N THR A 566 -18.99 3.51 2.03
CA THR A 566 -20.16 4.31 2.36
C THR A 566 -21.39 3.44 2.61
N LEU A 567 -22.30 3.93 3.46
CA LEU A 567 -23.56 3.25 3.77
C LEU A 567 -24.45 3.08 2.52
N PRO A 568 -24.65 4.09 1.64
CA PRO A 568 -25.47 3.91 0.44
C PRO A 568 -24.93 2.81 -0.48
N THR A 569 -23.61 2.74 -0.66
CA THR A 569 -23.01 1.69 -1.50
C THR A 569 -23.09 0.32 -0.84
N ALA A 570 -22.86 0.22 0.47
CA ALA A 570 -23.04 -1.04 1.21
C ALA A 570 -24.48 -1.56 1.09
N GLU A 571 -25.47 -0.68 1.26
CA GLU A 571 -26.88 -1.03 1.12
C GLU A 571 -27.22 -1.43 -0.32
N ALA A 572 -26.76 -0.67 -1.32
CA ALA A 572 -27.06 -0.96 -2.72
C ALA A 572 -26.43 -2.26 -3.23
N THR A 573 -25.29 -2.69 -2.67
CA THR A 573 -24.50 -3.81 -3.23
C THR A 573 -24.48 -5.06 -2.36
N ASP A 574 -24.95 -4.99 -1.11
CA ASP A 574 -24.70 -6.00 -0.05
C ASP A 574 -23.21 -6.22 0.30
N ILE A 575 -22.29 -5.40 -0.23
CA ILE A 575 -20.89 -5.45 0.15
C ILE A 575 -20.72 -4.88 1.56
N VAL A 576 -20.00 -5.62 2.40
CA VAL A 576 -19.82 -5.27 3.82
C VAL A 576 -19.14 -3.91 3.95
N LEU A 577 -19.72 -3.03 4.78
CA LEU A 577 -19.14 -1.73 5.11
C LEU A 577 -17.79 -1.91 5.83
N SER A 578 -16.77 -1.18 5.40
CA SER A 578 -15.48 -1.09 6.07
C SER A 578 -15.63 -0.73 7.57
N GLY A 579 -14.91 -1.46 8.43
CA GLY A 579 -14.97 -1.29 9.88
C GLY A 579 -16.18 -1.95 10.57
N LYS A 580 -17.08 -2.60 9.84
CA LYS A 580 -18.15 -3.45 10.40
C LYS A 580 -17.66 -4.91 10.36
N HIS A 581 -17.59 -5.54 11.54
CA HIS A 581 -17.30 -6.97 11.68
C HIS A 581 -18.53 -7.81 11.36
#